data_AF-A0AAU4GEX1-F1
#
_entry.id   AF-A0AAU4GEX1-F1
#
_cell.length_a   1.000
_cell.length_b   1.000
_cell.length_c   1.000
_cell.angle_alpha   90.00
_cell.angle_beta   90.00
_cell.angle_gamma   90.00
#
_symmetry.space_group_name_H-M   'P 1'
#
loop_
_entity.id
_entity.type
_entity.pdbx_description
1 polymer ?
#
loop_
_entity_poly.entity_id
_entity_poly.type
_entity_poly.pdbx_seq_one_letter_code
_entity_poly.pdbx_strand_id
1 'polypeptide(L)'
;MIQAPVDVRPTKRCLADLGLSLPDLSQPLNEIDHPVVVTAQAVPAKLDAGGARRILSLSDRVWFKVKTGDQRAVVTQLHGDDLPNGLPPGTGAWWIGAAGHRQADSPQRDFYESIRRECTVGKTVSTACLLPGDWDWKRVTAEQAVTWRREMKQMVIRLIAMSLTTGSLAVAEFRHHRVKAFVRVDDGHEAYLAIIAEGIPDPAVFALLLDCVPGITTDDWQPEPSPLAAMEPSPGEIIWSTLFPSEVASAILELDADIAR
;
A
#
# COMPACT_ATOMS: atom_id res chain seq x y z
N MET A 1 -9.47 -5.62 -17.19
CA MET A 1 -8.70 -6.04 -16.00
C MET A 1 -7.36 -5.35 -16.06
N ILE A 2 -7.11 -4.35 -15.22
CA ILE A 2 -5.78 -3.78 -15.06
C ILE A 2 -5.03 -4.79 -14.18
N GLN A 3 -4.04 -5.47 -14.74
CA GLN A 3 -3.17 -6.35 -13.98
C GLN A 3 -2.44 -5.45 -12.97
N ALA A 4 -2.59 -5.72 -11.66
CA ALA A 4 -1.88 -4.95 -10.65
C ALA A 4 -0.38 -4.98 -10.96
N PRO A 5 0.34 -3.85 -10.82
CA PRO A 5 1.77 -3.80 -11.09
C PRO A 5 2.48 -4.85 -10.23
N VAL A 6 3.35 -5.63 -10.87
CA VAL A 6 4.15 -6.66 -10.21
C VAL A 6 5.42 -6.00 -9.71
N ASP A 7 5.43 -5.67 -8.42
CA ASP A 7 6.53 -4.93 -7.82
C ASP A 7 7.56 -5.85 -7.16
N VAL A 8 8.84 -5.50 -7.31
CA VAL A 8 9.97 -6.20 -6.68
C VAL A 8 10.42 -5.44 -5.43
N ARG A 9 10.35 -6.06 -4.27
CA ARG A 9 10.54 -5.38 -2.98
C ARG A 9 11.86 -5.79 -2.32
N PRO A 10 12.69 -4.85 -1.83
CA PRO A 10 13.87 -5.25 -1.06
C PRO A 10 13.48 -5.76 0.33
N THR A 11 14.13 -6.82 0.79
CA THR A 11 14.06 -7.25 2.20
C THR A 11 14.84 -6.28 3.09
N LYS A 12 14.59 -6.31 4.40
CA LYS A 12 15.37 -5.59 5.42
C LYS A 12 16.85 -5.86 5.29
N ARG A 13 17.20 -7.12 5.02
CA ARG A 13 18.57 -7.55 4.77
C ARG A 13 19.15 -6.83 3.55
N CYS A 14 18.44 -6.83 2.42
CA CYS A 14 18.87 -6.12 1.22
C CYS A 14 19.10 -4.62 1.50
N LEU A 15 18.23 -3.96 2.25
CA LEU A 15 18.42 -2.56 2.65
C LEU A 15 19.69 -2.37 3.48
N ALA A 16 19.97 -3.28 4.42
CA ALA A 16 21.19 -3.26 5.21
C ALA A 16 22.44 -3.50 4.35
N ASP A 17 22.39 -4.45 3.42
CA ASP A 17 23.48 -4.73 2.47
C ASP A 17 23.81 -3.50 1.60
N LEU A 18 22.79 -2.73 1.24
CA LEU A 18 22.92 -1.49 0.46
C LEU A 18 23.28 -0.26 1.30
N GLY A 19 23.33 -0.39 2.64
CA GLY A 19 23.57 0.74 3.55
C GLY A 19 22.45 1.80 3.52
N LEU A 20 21.23 1.41 3.14
CA LEU A 20 20.09 2.32 3.05
C LEU A 20 19.40 2.46 4.41
N SER A 21 19.07 3.69 4.79
CA SER A 21 18.18 3.95 5.93
C SER A 21 16.76 3.46 5.62
N LEU A 22 16.06 2.97 6.65
CA LEU A 22 14.67 2.56 6.52
C LEU A 22 13.79 3.81 6.32
N PRO A 23 13.07 3.93 5.18
CA PRO A 23 12.17 5.06 4.98
C PRO A 23 10.89 4.89 5.82
N ASP A 24 10.15 5.98 6.00
CA ASP A 24 8.85 5.96 6.67
C ASP A 24 7.79 5.20 5.87
N LEU A 25 6.63 4.95 6.49
CA LEU A 25 5.57 4.15 5.88
C LEU A 25 4.93 4.76 4.63
N SER A 26 5.12 6.06 4.38
CA SER A 26 4.59 6.75 3.21
C SER A 26 5.39 6.52 1.94
N GLN A 27 6.65 6.08 2.06
CA GLN A 27 7.49 5.64 0.94
C GLN A 27 7.54 4.10 0.90
N PRO A 28 6.91 3.46 -0.10
CA PRO A 28 7.01 2.02 -0.32
C PRO A 28 8.44 1.58 -0.64
N LEU A 29 8.84 0.41 -0.13
CA LEU A 29 10.21 -0.08 -0.33
C LEU A 29 10.56 -0.39 -1.81
N ASN A 30 9.55 -0.71 -2.64
CA ASN A 30 9.73 -0.90 -4.09
C ASN A 30 9.96 0.42 -4.86
N GLU A 31 9.65 1.57 -4.26
CA GLU A 31 9.77 2.89 -4.87
C GLU A 31 11.04 3.63 -4.44
N ILE A 32 11.91 2.98 -3.66
CA ILE A 32 13.20 3.57 -3.29
C ILE A 32 14.02 3.83 -4.56
N ASP A 33 14.45 5.09 -4.73
CA ASP A 33 15.32 5.51 -5.83
C ASP A 33 16.78 5.09 -5.55
N HIS A 34 17.02 3.79 -5.68
CA HIS A 34 18.34 3.20 -5.61
C HIS A 34 18.57 2.32 -6.84
N PRO A 35 19.75 2.38 -7.52
CA PRO A 35 19.98 1.67 -8.78
C PRO A 35 19.63 0.18 -8.77
N VAL A 36 19.91 -0.53 -7.68
CA VAL A 36 19.53 -1.95 -7.52
C VAL A 36 18.02 -2.14 -7.50
N VAL A 37 17.29 -1.31 -6.74
CA VAL A 37 15.82 -1.41 -6.60
C VAL A 37 15.16 -1.08 -7.94
N VAL A 38 15.56 0.04 -8.56
CA VAL A 38 15.07 0.45 -9.88
C VAL A 38 15.34 -0.63 -10.94
N THR A 39 16.55 -1.20 -10.97
CA THR A 39 16.89 -2.26 -11.95
C THR A 39 16.12 -3.55 -11.68
N ALA A 40 15.83 -3.86 -10.41
CA ALA A 40 15.11 -5.07 -10.01
C ALA A 40 13.65 -5.05 -10.51
N GLN A 41 13.01 -3.88 -10.62
CA GLN A 41 11.62 -3.79 -11.13
C GLN A 41 11.44 -4.37 -12.54
N ALA A 42 12.51 -4.42 -13.34
CA ALA A 42 12.47 -5.01 -14.68
C ALA A 42 12.59 -6.55 -14.70
N VAL A 43 12.85 -7.20 -13.56
CA VAL A 43 13.08 -8.66 -13.51
C VAL A 43 11.85 -9.49 -13.91
N PRO A 44 10.63 -9.20 -13.43
CA PRO A 44 9.43 -9.94 -13.84
C PRO A 44 9.23 -9.91 -15.36
N ALA A 45 9.26 -8.71 -15.96
CA ALA A 45 9.13 -8.56 -17.42
C ALA A 45 10.27 -9.26 -18.20
N LYS A 46 11.51 -9.23 -17.67
CA LYS A 46 12.63 -9.96 -18.26
C LYS A 46 12.45 -11.48 -18.16
N LEU A 47 11.82 -11.99 -17.09
CA LEU A 47 11.52 -13.41 -16.97
C LEU A 47 10.52 -13.83 -18.04
N ASP A 48 9.44 -13.07 -18.20
CA ASP A 48 8.40 -13.35 -19.20
C ASP A 48 8.95 -13.34 -20.63
N ALA A 49 9.89 -12.43 -20.91
CA ALA A 49 10.60 -12.37 -22.18
C ALA A 49 11.74 -13.40 -22.34
N GLY A 50 11.97 -14.28 -21.35
CA GLY A 50 13.06 -15.27 -21.34
C GLY A 50 14.48 -14.68 -21.17
N GLY A 51 14.59 -13.40 -20.83
CA GLY A 51 15.85 -12.67 -20.66
C GLY A 51 16.41 -12.64 -19.23
N ALA A 52 15.66 -13.08 -18.22
CA ALA A 52 16.12 -13.11 -16.82
C ALA A 52 17.19 -14.19 -16.59
N ARG A 53 18.32 -13.81 -16.00
CA ARG A 53 19.46 -14.73 -15.78
C ARG A 53 19.37 -15.39 -14.40
N ARG A 54 19.28 -16.72 -14.38
CA ARG A 54 19.24 -17.50 -13.14
C ARG A 54 20.61 -17.61 -12.44
N ILE A 55 20.58 -17.88 -11.13
CA ILE A 55 21.74 -18.22 -10.30
C ILE A 55 21.74 -19.74 -10.09
N LEU A 56 22.48 -20.46 -10.92
CA LEU A 56 22.45 -21.93 -10.93
C LEU A 56 23.05 -22.58 -9.67
N SER A 57 23.86 -21.83 -8.91
CA SER A 57 24.44 -22.30 -7.66
C SER A 57 23.45 -22.35 -6.49
N LEU A 58 22.28 -21.73 -6.63
CA LEU A 58 21.20 -21.76 -5.66
C LEU A 58 20.09 -22.67 -6.23
N SER A 59 20.04 -23.92 -5.78
CA SER A 59 19.25 -24.98 -6.40
C SER A 59 17.92 -25.30 -5.70
N ASP A 60 17.75 -24.84 -4.46
CA ASP A 60 16.55 -25.05 -3.66
C ASP A 60 15.37 -24.16 -4.13
N ARG A 61 15.68 -23.02 -4.74
CA ARG A 61 14.69 -22.09 -5.33
C ARG A 61 15.29 -21.36 -6.52
N VAL A 62 14.43 -20.90 -7.43
CA VAL A 62 14.86 -20.05 -8.55
C VAL A 62 15.20 -18.64 -8.06
N TRP A 63 16.45 -18.25 -8.25
CA TRP A 63 16.95 -16.90 -8.02
C TRP A 63 17.47 -16.28 -9.31
N PHE A 64 17.24 -14.98 -9.48
CA PHE A 64 17.63 -14.20 -10.64
C PHE A 64 18.70 -13.17 -10.28
N LYS A 65 19.62 -12.93 -11.23
CA LYS A 65 20.68 -11.95 -11.11
C LYS A 65 20.17 -10.56 -11.45
N VAL A 66 20.35 -9.61 -10.53
CA VAL A 66 20.28 -8.18 -10.82
C VAL A 66 21.70 -7.62 -10.85
N LYS A 67 22.01 -6.85 -11.89
CA LYS A 67 23.32 -6.24 -12.11
C LYS A 67 23.14 -4.80 -12.55
N THR A 68 23.74 -3.87 -11.82
CA THR A 68 23.79 -2.45 -12.16
C THR A 68 25.16 -1.91 -11.77
N GLY A 69 25.93 -1.38 -12.71
CA GLY A 69 27.33 -0.98 -12.46
C GLY A 69 28.17 -2.07 -11.78
N ASP A 70 28.76 -1.74 -10.64
CA ASP A 70 29.47 -2.65 -9.73
C ASP A 70 28.52 -3.38 -8.76
N GLN A 71 27.31 -2.88 -8.52
CA GLN A 71 26.34 -3.48 -7.63
C GLN A 71 25.69 -4.75 -8.20
N ARG A 72 25.42 -5.70 -7.31
CA ARG A 72 24.82 -7.01 -7.59
C ARG A 72 23.72 -7.27 -6.58
N ALA A 73 22.68 -7.96 -7.02
CA ALA A 73 21.65 -8.45 -6.12
C ALA A 73 21.04 -9.77 -6.63
N VAL A 74 20.29 -10.43 -5.74
CA VAL A 74 19.54 -11.64 -6.01
C VAL A 74 18.05 -11.38 -5.82
N VAL A 75 17.25 -11.79 -6.80
CA VAL A 75 15.79 -11.61 -6.78
C VAL A 75 15.11 -12.96 -6.90
N THR A 76 14.03 -13.19 -6.16
CA THR A 76 13.20 -14.40 -6.31
C THR A 76 11.73 -14.05 -6.41
N GLN A 77 10.97 -14.97 -6.99
CA GLN A 77 9.52 -14.96 -6.97
C GLN A 77 9.04 -15.99 -5.94
N LEU A 78 8.14 -15.55 -5.06
CA LEU A 78 7.45 -16.39 -4.10
C LEU A 78 6.12 -16.86 -4.71
N HIS A 79 5.72 -18.09 -4.37
CA HIS A 79 4.51 -18.72 -4.89
C HIS A 79 3.84 -19.56 -3.81
N GLY A 80 2.52 -19.75 -3.94
CA GLY A 80 1.76 -20.66 -3.09
C GLY A 80 1.95 -20.36 -1.61
N ASP A 81 2.35 -21.37 -0.85
CA ASP A 81 2.48 -21.34 0.61
C ASP A 81 3.58 -20.40 1.12
N ASP A 82 4.47 -19.88 0.26
CA ASP A 82 5.45 -18.85 0.64
C ASP A 82 4.82 -17.46 0.83
N LEU A 83 3.59 -17.25 0.33
CA LEU A 83 2.88 -15.98 0.43
C LEU A 83 1.91 -15.99 1.62
N PRO A 84 1.93 -14.96 2.48
CA PRO A 84 0.95 -14.87 3.55
C PRO A 84 -0.46 -14.67 2.99
N ASN A 85 -1.43 -15.33 3.63
CA ASN A 85 -2.84 -15.15 3.33
C ASN A 85 -3.28 -13.71 3.61
N GLY A 86 -4.15 -13.17 2.75
CA GLY A 86 -4.78 -11.86 2.95
C GLY A 86 -4.08 -10.67 2.28
N LEU A 87 -2.93 -10.86 1.62
CA LEU A 87 -2.37 -9.83 0.76
C LEU A 87 -3.12 -9.77 -0.60
N PRO A 88 -3.32 -8.57 -1.18
CA PRO A 88 -3.82 -8.43 -2.54
C PRO A 88 -2.96 -9.20 -3.55
N PRO A 89 -3.57 -9.76 -4.62
CA PRO A 89 -2.84 -10.49 -5.65
C PRO A 89 -1.65 -9.69 -6.20
N GLY A 90 -0.50 -10.35 -6.32
CA GLY A 90 0.74 -9.74 -6.82
C GLY A 90 1.57 -8.99 -5.77
N THR A 91 0.99 -8.62 -4.62
CA THR A 91 1.75 -7.94 -3.56
C THR A 91 2.70 -8.93 -2.87
N GLY A 92 3.98 -8.57 -2.78
CA GLY A 92 4.97 -9.39 -2.07
C GLY A 92 5.32 -10.69 -2.80
N ALA A 93 4.96 -10.81 -4.08
CA ALA A 93 5.34 -11.95 -4.90
C ALA A 93 6.81 -11.91 -5.31
N TRP A 94 7.45 -10.74 -5.33
CA TRP A 94 8.84 -10.60 -5.76
C TRP A 94 9.69 -9.88 -4.73
N TRP A 95 10.86 -10.46 -4.42
CA TRP A 95 11.76 -9.94 -3.39
C TRP A 95 13.20 -9.89 -3.84
N ILE A 96 13.90 -8.81 -3.46
CA ILE A 96 15.36 -8.72 -3.48
C ILE A 96 15.86 -9.25 -2.15
N GLY A 97 16.45 -10.44 -2.15
CA GLY A 97 16.83 -11.14 -0.91
C GLY A 97 18.12 -10.62 -0.28
N ALA A 98 19.08 -10.24 -1.12
CA ALA A 98 20.37 -9.70 -0.72
C ALA A 98 20.99 -8.86 -1.84
N ALA A 99 21.91 -7.97 -1.46
CA ALA A 99 22.66 -7.12 -2.38
C ALA A 99 24.15 -7.02 -1.98
N GLY A 100 24.96 -6.43 -2.85
CA GLY A 100 26.38 -6.23 -2.60
C GLY A 100 27.12 -5.75 -3.84
N HIS A 101 28.44 -5.89 -3.84
CA HIS A 101 29.31 -5.39 -4.91
C HIS A 101 30.05 -6.52 -5.62
N ARG A 102 30.32 -6.31 -6.90
CA ARG A 102 31.24 -7.14 -7.69
C ARG A 102 32.68 -6.84 -7.24
N GLN A 103 33.45 -7.88 -6.94
CA GLN A 103 34.90 -7.75 -6.73
C GLN A 103 35.63 -8.40 -7.91
N ALA A 104 36.18 -7.58 -8.81
CA ALA A 104 36.80 -8.05 -10.05
C ALA A 104 38.09 -8.87 -9.80
N ASP A 105 38.86 -8.50 -8.78
CA ASP A 105 40.20 -9.05 -8.52
C ASP A 105 40.21 -10.26 -7.57
N SER A 106 39.04 -10.70 -7.11
CA SER A 106 38.93 -11.79 -6.14
C SER A 106 37.62 -12.56 -6.35
N PRO A 107 37.61 -13.57 -7.24
CA PRO A 107 36.42 -14.40 -7.50
C PRO A 107 35.83 -15.04 -6.23
N GLN A 108 36.68 -15.32 -5.23
CA GLN A 108 36.26 -15.86 -3.93
C GLN A 108 35.49 -14.86 -3.05
N ARG A 109 35.57 -13.57 -3.38
CA ARG A 109 34.86 -12.46 -2.75
C ARG A 109 33.84 -11.81 -3.70
N ASP A 110 33.60 -12.38 -4.88
CA ASP A 110 32.52 -11.95 -5.75
C ASP A 110 31.18 -12.26 -5.07
N PHE A 111 30.25 -11.31 -5.13
CA PHE A 111 28.95 -11.38 -4.44
C PHE A 111 28.20 -12.70 -4.68
N TYR A 112 28.16 -13.23 -5.91
CA TYR A 112 27.41 -14.46 -6.14
C TYR A 112 28.09 -15.70 -5.54
N GLU A 113 29.42 -15.70 -5.43
CA GLU A 113 30.15 -16.76 -4.73
C GLU A 113 30.02 -16.62 -3.21
N SER A 114 29.97 -15.41 -2.65
CA SER A 114 29.70 -15.22 -1.22
C SER A 114 28.30 -15.70 -0.85
N ILE A 115 27.28 -15.32 -1.63
CA ILE A 115 25.90 -15.78 -1.44
C ILE A 115 25.82 -17.31 -1.55
N ARG A 116 26.50 -17.91 -2.55
CA ARG A 116 26.57 -19.36 -2.68
C ARG A 116 27.12 -20.02 -1.42
N ARG A 117 28.25 -19.53 -0.89
CA ARG A 117 28.89 -20.08 0.31
C ARG A 117 28.00 -19.97 1.52
N GLU A 118 27.35 -18.83 1.69
CA GLU A 118 26.41 -18.59 2.79
C GLU A 118 25.22 -19.55 2.75
N CYS A 119 24.66 -19.78 1.55
CA CYS A 119 23.50 -20.64 1.36
C CYS A 119 23.83 -22.13 1.25
N THR A 120 25.11 -22.55 1.36
CA THR A 120 25.51 -23.94 1.16
C THR A 120 26.23 -24.49 2.39
N VAL A 121 25.64 -25.52 3.00
CA VAL A 121 26.27 -26.29 4.09
C VAL A 121 26.53 -27.71 3.60
N GLY A 122 27.80 -28.05 3.39
CA GLY A 122 28.19 -29.33 2.81
C GLY A 122 27.66 -29.49 1.38
N LYS A 123 26.70 -30.41 1.19
CA LYS A 123 26.02 -30.64 -0.10
C LYS A 123 24.62 -30.02 -0.16
N THR A 124 24.13 -29.49 0.95
CA THR A 124 22.78 -28.96 1.07
C THR A 124 22.79 -27.47 0.77
N VAL A 125 21.95 -27.04 -0.17
CA VAL A 125 21.71 -25.62 -0.48
C VAL A 125 20.40 -25.19 0.16
N SER A 126 20.41 -24.08 0.90
CA SER A 126 19.23 -23.45 1.49
C SER A 126 19.36 -21.93 1.42
N THR A 127 18.37 -21.30 0.80
CA THR A 127 18.25 -19.86 0.60
C THR A 127 17.23 -19.22 1.54
N ALA A 128 16.80 -19.95 2.58
CA ALA A 128 15.85 -19.46 3.57
C ALA A 128 16.31 -18.15 4.25
N CYS A 129 17.62 -17.96 4.43
CA CYS A 129 18.19 -16.73 4.99
C CYS A 129 18.10 -15.50 4.06
N LEU A 130 17.69 -15.68 2.80
CA LEU A 130 17.48 -14.62 1.80
C LEU A 130 16.00 -14.25 1.65
N LEU A 131 15.08 -15.02 2.25
CA LEU A 131 13.65 -14.79 2.13
C LEU A 131 13.18 -13.65 3.06
N PRO A 132 12.07 -12.95 2.72
CA PRO A 132 11.46 -11.98 3.61
C PRO A 132 11.09 -12.62 4.95
N GLY A 133 11.47 -11.96 6.05
CA GLY A 133 11.12 -12.35 7.41
C GLY A 133 9.89 -11.61 7.94
N ASP A 134 9.58 -11.82 9.22
CA ASP A 134 8.41 -11.20 9.89
C ASP A 134 8.36 -9.68 9.76
N TRP A 135 9.51 -9.02 9.83
CA TRP A 135 9.58 -7.56 9.68
C TRP A 135 9.17 -7.13 8.28
N ASP A 136 9.60 -7.86 7.24
CA ASP A 136 9.31 -7.53 5.84
C ASP A 136 7.82 -7.64 5.55
N TRP A 137 7.18 -8.70 6.05
CA TRP A 137 5.75 -8.90 5.92
C TRP A 137 4.94 -7.86 6.70
N LYS A 138 5.31 -7.57 7.95
CA LYS A 138 4.70 -6.49 8.74
C LYS A 138 4.84 -5.14 8.04
N ARG A 139 5.99 -4.88 7.42
CA ARG A 139 6.25 -3.65 6.65
C ARG A 139 5.31 -3.53 5.45
N VAL A 140 5.11 -4.61 4.68
CA VAL A 140 4.16 -4.65 3.55
C VAL A 140 2.74 -4.36 4.02
N THR A 141 2.28 -5.03 5.09
CA THR A 141 0.93 -4.81 5.63
C THR A 141 0.77 -3.36 6.12
N ALA A 142 1.79 -2.79 6.77
CA ALA A 142 1.75 -1.41 7.25
C ALA A 142 1.70 -0.39 6.10
N GLU A 143 2.47 -0.59 5.02
CA GLU A 143 2.41 0.26 3.81
C GLU A 143 1.01 0.24 3.21
N GLN A 144 0.42 -0.95 3.09
CA GLN A 144 -0.94 -1.08 2.56
C GLN A 144 -1.96 -0.35 3.42
N ALA A 145 -1.82 -0.40 4.75
CA ALA A 145 -2.70 0.33 5.66
C ALA A 145 -2.54 1.86 5.48
N VAL A 146 -1.33 2.36 5.32
CA VAL A 146 -1.07 3.79 5.08
C VAL A 146 -1.61 4.25 3.72
N THR A 147 -1.34 3.48 2.66
CA THR A 147 -1.88 3.74 1.32
C THR A 147 -3.40 3.72 1.35
N TRP A 148 -3.99 2.73 2.01
CA TRP A 148 -5.45 2.63 2.18
C TRP A 148 -6.01 3.86 2.90
N ARG A 149 -5.44 4.27 4.03
CA ARG A 149 -5.90 5.45 4.75
C ARG A 149 -5.83 6.71 3.89
N ARG A 150 -4.76 6.87 3.10
CA ARG A 150 -4.60 8.01 2.18
C ARG A 150 -5.67 8.00 1.08
N GLU A 151 -5.90 6.86 0.44
CA GLU A 151 -6.92 6.70 -0.61
C GLU A 151 -8.33 6.95 -0.06
N MET A 152 -8.64 6.41 1.13
CA MET A 152 -9.92 6.63 1.80
C MET A 152 -10.13 8.12 2.10
N LYS A 153 -9.11 8.79 2.65
CA LYS A 153 -9.17 10.22 2.96
C LYS A 153 -9.43 11.06 1.71
N GLN A 154 -8.72 10.80 0.62
CA GLN A 154 -8.93 11.50 -0.65
C GLN A 154 -10.33 11.27 -1.21
N MET A 155 -10.84 10.03 -1.14
CA MET A 155 -12.20 9.68 -1.58
C MET A 155 -13.26 10.41 -0.74
N VAL A 156 -13.12 10.44 0.59
CA VAL A 156 -14.04 11.14 1.49
C VAL A 156 -14.05 12.65 1.21
N ILE A 157 -12.88 13.28 1.11
CA ILE A 157 -12.75 14.72 0.77
C ILE A 157 -13.49 15.01 -0.53
N ARG A 158 -13.25 14.21 -1.57
CA ARG A 158 -13.87 14.39 -2.88
C ARG A 158 -15.38 14.23 -2.85
N LEU A 159 -15.91 13.24 -2.13
CA LEU A 159 -17.35 13.06 -1.98
C LEU A 159 -18.00 14.26 -1.29
N ILE A 160 -17.39 14.77 -0.23
CA ILE A 160 -17.91 15.95 0.49
C ILE A 160 -17.87 17.18 -0.42
N ALA A 161 -16.76 17.42 -1.12
CA ALA A 161 -16.63 18.52 -2.07
C ALA A 161 -17.68 18.44 -3.21
N MET A 162 -17.91 17.24 -3.75
CA MET A 162 -18.97 17.01 -4.74
C MET A 162 -20.35 17.31 -4.17
N SER A 163 -20.64 16.88 -2.94
CA SER A 163 -21.94 17.17 -2.32
C SER A 163 -22.13 18.67 -2.04
N LEU A 164 -21.10 19.35 -1.53
CA LEU A 164 -21.08 20.80 -1.31
C LEU A 164 -21.37 21.59 -2.59
N THR A 165 -20.77 21.18 -3.70
CA THR A 165 -20.88 21.89 -4.98
C THR A 165 -22.19 21.62 -5.71
N THR A 166 -22.78 20.43 -5.54
CA THR A 166 -23.99 20.01 -6.26
C THR A 166 -25.26 20.05 -5.42
N GLY A 167 -25.15 20.17 -4.10
CA GLY A 167 -26.26 19.99 -3.15
C GLY A 167 -26.88 18.59 -3.19
N SER A 168 -26.19 17.61 -3.81
CA SER A 168 -26.70 16.27 -4.06
C SER A 168 -25.89 15.21 -3.31
N LEU A 169 -26.47 14.02 -3.15
CA LEU A 169 -25.78 12.86 -2.59
C LEU A 169 -24.62 12.44 -3.51
N ALA A 170 -23.39 12.51 -3.01
CA ALA A 170 -22.22 12.02 -3.71
C ALA A 170 -21.97 10.55 -3.32
N VAL A 171 -21.61 9.70 -4.30
CA VAL A 171 -21.44 8.25 -4.10
C VAL A 171 -20.14 7.78 -4.73
N ALA A 172 -19.39 6.94 -4.03
CA ALA A 172 -18.24 6.21 -4.57
C ALA A 172 -18.24 4.75 -4.11
N GLU A 173 -17.61 3.89 -4.91
CA GLU A 173 -17.28 2.54 -4.52
C GLU A 173 -15.82 2.47 -4.07
N PHE A 174 -15.60 1.90 -2.88
CA PHE A 174 -14.29 1.70 -2.30
C PHE A 174 -14.14 0.24 -1.85
N ARG A 175 -13.30 -0.54 -2.56
CA ARG A 175 -13.03 -1.96 -2.29
C ARG A 175 -14.30 -2.81 -2.04
N HIS A 176 -15.29 -2.67 -2.94
CA HIS A 176 -16.60 -3.33 -2.88
C HIS A 176 -17.59 -2.80 -1.83
N HIS A 177 -17.22 -1.76 -1.09
CA HIS A 177 -18.13 -1.02 -0.22
C HIS A 177 -18.61 0.24 -0.91
N ARG A 178 -19.85 0.65 -0.62
CA ARG A 178 -20.37 1.93 -1.10
C ARG A 178 -20.27 2.95 0.02
N VAL A 179 -19.66 4.09 -0.30
CA VAL A 179 -19.52 5.24 0.59
C VAL A 179 -20.23 6.40 -0.06
N LYS A 180 -21.04 7.11 0.72
CA LYS A 180 -21.78 8.28 0.28
C LYS A 180 -21.55 9.42 1.25
N ALA A 181 -21.51 10.64 0.72
CA ALA A 181 -21.48 11.86 1.51
C ALA A 181 -22.62 12.77 1.07
N PHE A 182 -23.28 13.39 2.04
CA PHE A 182 -24.35 14.35 1.79
C PHE A 182 -24.20 15.55 2.71
N VAL A 183 -24.08 16.74 2.12
CA VAL A 183 -24.09 17.99 2.84
C VAL A 183 -25.44 18.66 2.62
N ARG A 184 -26.14 18.95 3.72
CA ARG A 184 -27.45 19.60 3.73
C ARG A 184 -27.36 20.88 4.55
N VAL A 185 -28.00 21.95 4.07
CA VAL A 185 -28.21 23.17 4.85
C VAL A 185 -29.64 23.15 5.35
N ASP A 186 -29.84 23.34 6.65
CA ASP A 186 -31.16 23.51 7.24
C ASP A 186 -31.59 24.99 7.24
N ASP A 187 -32.89 25.23 7.42
CA ASP A 187 -33.51 26.57 7.37
C ASP A 187 -32.94 27.54 8.42
N GLY A 188 -32.29 27.01 9.48
CA GLY A 188 -31.56 27.77 10.49
C GLY A 188 -30.15 28.25 10.09
N HIS A 189 -29.74 28.05 8.83
CA HIS A 189 -28.38 28.30 8.31
C HIS A 189 -27.28 27.40 8.89
N GLU A 190 -27.65 26.33 9.59
CA GLU A 190 -26.73 25.29 10.02
C GLU A 190 -26.57 24.26 8.91
N ALA A 191 -25.32 23.94 8.56
CA ALA A 191 -25.02 22.86 7.63
C ALA A 191 -24.73 21.58 8.40
N TYR A 192 -25.13 20.46 7.80
CA TYR A 192 -24.97 19.12 8.33
C TYR A 192 -24.27 18.26 7.29
N LEU A 193 -23.33 17.44 7.75
CA LEU A 193 -22.67 16.44 6.93
C LEU A 193 -23.14 15.07 7.38
N ALA A 194 -23.64 14.27 6.45
CA ALA A 194 -23.90 12.86 6.64
C ALA A 194 -22.92 12.02 5.84
N ILE A 195 -22.37 10.99 6.49
CA ILE A 195 -21.55 9.96 5.89
C ILE A 195 -22.32 8.64 5.98
N ILE A 196 -22.51 8.01 4.83
CA ILE A 196 -23.31 6.79 4.68
C ILE A 196 -22.38 5.71 4.15
N ALA A 197 -22.35 4.56 4.82
CA ALA A 197 -21.69 3.38 4.29
C ALA A 197 -22.69 2.22 4.12
N GLU A 198 -22.52 1.48 3.03
CA GLU A 198 -23.26 0.28 2.73
C GLU A 198 -22.26 -0.88 2.56
N GLY A 199 -22.54 -1.99 3.26
CA GLY A 199 -21.75 -3.20 3.17
C GLY A 199 -20.40 -3.16 3.89
N ILE A 200 -20.15 -2.21 4.80
CA ILE A 200 -18.97 -2.20 5.68
C ILE A 200 -19.33 -2.93 6.99
N PRO A 201 -18.87 -4.17 7.21
CA PRO A 201 -19.22 -4.94 8.41
C PRO A 201 -18.32 -4.62 9.61
N ASP A 202 -17.13 -4.05 9.38
CA ASP A 202 -16.12 -3.79 10.42
C ASP A 202 -16.28 -2.37 10.99
N PRO A 203 -16.66 -2.22 12.28
CA PRO A 203 -16.79 -0.92 12.93
C PRO A 203 -15.49 -0.10 12.92
N ALA A 204 -14.32 -0.75 12.93
CA ALA A 204 -13.04 -0.05 12.90
C ALA A 204 -12.80 0.64 11.56
N VAL A 205 -13.26 0.02 10.45
CA VAL A 205 -13.19 0.62 9.11
C VAL A 205 -14.14 1.79 9.00
N PHE A 206 -15.33 1.67 9.57
CA PHE A 206 -16.28 2.79 9.60
C PHE A 206 -15.77 3.95 10.46
N ALA A 207 -15.15 3.69 11.62
CA ALA A 207 -14.53 4.72 12.43
C ALA A 207 -13.38 5.45 11.69
N LEU A 208 -12.56 4.70 10.93
CA LEU A 208 -11.51 5.28 10.09
C LEU A 208 -12.09 6.20 8.99
N LEU A 209 -13.24 5.82 8.44
CA LEU A 209 -13.95 6.59 7.42
C LEU A 209 -14.47 7.93 7.98
N LEU A 210 -14.96 7.95 9.22
CA LEU A 210 -15.33 9.19 9.90
C LEU A 210 -14.10 10.07 10.22
N ASP A 211 -13.00 9.46 10.70
CA ASP A 211 -11.72 10.15 10.97
C ASP A 211 -11.08 10.77 9.69
N CYS A 212 -11.52 10.34 8.50
CA CYS A 212 -11.04 10.91 7.25
C CYS A 212 -11.61 12.31 6.96
N VAL A 213 -12.65 12.75 7.66
CA VAL A 213 -13.23 14.10 7.49
C VAL A 213 -12.36 15.13 8.23
N PRO A 214 -11.65 16.04 7.54
CA PRO A 214 -10.81 17.03 8.20
C PRO A 214 -11.64 17.97 9.07
N GLY A 215 -11.14 18.32 10.26
CA GLY A 215 -11.75 19.36 11.10
C GLY A 215 -12.98 18.95 11.91
N ILE A 216 -13.41 17.68 11.81
CA ILE A 216 -14.48 17.11 12.64
C ILE A 216 -13.86 16.08 13.59
N THR A 217 -14.20 16.14 14.88
CA THR A 217 -13.68 15.17 15.84
C THR A 217 -14.53 13.90 15.87
N THR A 218 -13.96 12.78 16.33
CA THR A 218 -14.69 11.52 16.42
C THR A 218 -15.93 11.58 17.32
N ASP A 219 -15.92 12.48 18.31
CA ASP A 219 -16.98 12.61 19.31
C ASP A 219 -18.16 13.46 18.83
N ASP A 220 -17.99 14.20 17.72
CA ASP A 220 -19.04 15.05 17.15
C ASP A 220 -20.06 14.26 16.32
N TRP A 221 -19.70 13.05 15.90
CA TRP A 221 -20.53 12.20 15.08
C TRP A 221 -21.68 11.56 15.86
N GLN A 222 -22.88 11.57 15.28
CA GLN A 222 -24.07 10.93 15.83
C GLN A 222 -24.65 9.89 14.86
N PRO A 223 -25.06 8.70 15.33
CA PRO A 223 -25.70 7.71 14.48
C PRO A 223 -27.12 8.17 14.09
N GLU A 224 -27.51 7.91 12.84
CA GLU A 224 -28.89 8.14 12.38
C GLU A 224 -29.77 6.89 12.60
N PRO A 225 -31.08 7.07 12.86
CA PRO A 225 -31.83 8.31 12.78
C PRO A 225 -31.52 9.27 13.93
N SER A 226 -31.22 10.52 13.59
CA SER A 226 -30.97 11.62 14.49
C SER A 226 -31.83 12.83 14.06
N PRO A 227 -32.09 13.78 14.97
CA PRO A 227 -32.82 14.99 14.63
C PRO A 227 -32.05 15.93 13.68
N LEU A 228 -30.76 15.66 13.39
CA LEU A 228 -29.87 16.58 12.67
C LEU A 228 -30.01 16.47 11.15
N ALA A 229 -29.91 15.26 10.58
CA ALA A 229 -29.97 15.09 9.13
C ALA A 229 -31.37 14.68 8.62
N ALA A 230 -32.24 14.20 9.52
CA ALA A 230 -33.58 13.70 9.23
C ALA A 230 -33.59 12.71 8.04
N MET A 231 -32.63 11.78 8.03
CA MET A 231 -32.50 10.77 6.98
C MET A 231 -33.02 9.41 7.46
N GLU A 232 -33.66 8.68 6.55
CA GLU A 232 -34.10 7.30 6.80
C GLU A 232 -33.08 6.31 6.20
N PRO A 233 -32.38 5.49 7.02
CA PRO A 233 -31.46 4.48 6.50
C PRO A 233 -32.18 3.40 5.69
N SER A 234 -31.65 3.09 4.51
CA SER A 234 -32.06 1.89 3.77
C SER A 234 -31.50 0.62 4.45
N PRO A 235 -32.08 -0.56 4.22
CA PRO A 235 -31.54 -1.81 4.77
C PRO A 235 -30.06 -2.01 4.40
N GLY A 236 -29.21 -2.17 5.42
CA GLY A 236 -27.76 -2.36 5.24
C GLY A 236 -26.94 -1.08 5.19
N GLU A 237 -27.57 0.09 5.31
CA GLU A 237 -26.88 1.38 5.45
C GLU A 237 -26.59 1.69 6.92
N ILE A 238 -25.36 2.15 7.15
CA ILE A 238 -24.93 2.75 8.42
C ILE A 238 -24.70 4.23 8.11
N ILE A 239 -25.39 5.09 8.85
CA ILE A 239 -25.39 6.52 8.61
C ILE A 239 -24.98 7.23 9.89
N TRP A 240 -24.01 8.13 9.77
CA TRP A 240 -23.61 9.03 10.83
C TRP A 240 -23.62 10.46 10.32
N SER A 241 -24.05 11.38 11.17
CA SER A 241 -24.16 12.80 10.85
C SER A 241 -23.50 13.67 11.90
N THR A 242 -23.13 14.89 11.52
CA THR A 242 -22.53 15.90 12.37
C THR A 242 -22.92 17.29 11.90
N LEU A 243 -22.84 18.28 12.78
CA LEU A 243 -22.77 19.69 12.38
C LEU A 243 -21.54 19.90 11.49
N PHE A 244 -21.69 20.74 10.47
CA PHE A 244 -20.67 20.97 9.46
C PHE A 244 -20.33 22.46 9.35
N PRO A 245 -19.30 22.92 10.10
CA PRO A 245 -18.90 24.33 10.10
C PRO A 245 -18.46 24.82 8.71
N SER A 246 -18.72 26.09 8.41
CA SER A 246 -18.40 26.69 7.11
C SER A 246 -16.89 26.79 6.85
N GLU A 247 -16.09 26.91 7.91
CA GLU A 247 -14.63 26.89 7.86
C GLU A 247 -14.11 25.53 7.40
N VAL A 248 -14.73 24.45 7.89
CA VAL A 248 -14.40 23.08 7.49
C VAL A 248 -14.80 22.83 6.04
N ALA A 249 -15.99 23.28 5.63
CA ALA A 249 -16.45 23.16 4.26
C ALA A 249 -15.49 23.84 3.26
N SER A 250 -15.01 25.04 3.61
CA SER A 250 -14.08 25.82 2.79
C SER A 250 -12.71 25.11 2.69
N ALA A 251 -12.18 24.61 3.80
CA ALA A 251 -10.93 23.84 3.82
C ALA A 251 -11.01 22.56 2.98
N ILE A 252 -12.16 21.86 2.98
CA ILE A 252 -12.36 20.66 2.16
C ILE A 252 -12.35 21.00 0.66
N LEU A 253 -12.97 22.11 0.24
CA LEU A 253 -12.95 22.55 -1.16
C LEU A 253 -11.53 22.91 -1.63
N GLU A 254 -10.72 23.54 -0.77
CA GLU A 254 -9.31 23.82 -1.06
C GLU A 254 -8.49 22.52 -1.20
N LEU A 255 -8.68 21.57 -0.28
CA LEU A 255 -8.01 20.27 -0.33
C LEU A 255 -8.36 19.46 -1.58
N ASP A 256 -9.64 19.46 -2.00
CA ASP A 256 -10.06 18.78 -3.24
C ASP A 256 -9.39 19.41 -4.48
N ALA A 257 -9.28 20.73 -4.52
CA ALA A 257 -8.60 21.44 -5.60
C ALA A 257 -7.10 21.10 -5.68
N ASP A 258 -6.44 20.88 -4.53
CA ASP A 258 -5.05 20.45 -4.48
C ASP A 258 -4.87 18.97 -4.83
N ILE A 259 -5.82 18.09 -4.50
CA ILE A 259 -5.83 16.68 -4.92
C ILE A 259 -5.99 16.56 -6.44
N ALA A 260 -6.71 17.49 -7.07
CA ALA A 260 -6.96 17.49 -8.51
C ALA A 260 -5.78 18.00 -9.36
N ARG A 261 -4.73 18.59 -8.74
CA ARG A 261 -3.51 19.09 -9.40
C ARG A 261 -2.44 18.01 -9.50
#